data_AF-A0A2A4G1P9-F1
#
_entry.id   AF-A0A2A4G1P9-F1
#
_cell.length_a   1.000
_cell.length_b   1.000
_cell.length_c   1.000
_cell.angle_alpha   90.00
_cell.angle_beta   90.00
_cell.angle_gamma   90.00
#
_symmetry.space_group_name_H-M   'P 1'
#
loop_
_entity.id
_entity.type
_entity.pdbx_description
1 polymer ?
#
loop_
_entity_poly.entity_id
_entity_poly.type
_entity_poly.pdbx_seq_one_letter_code
_entity_poly.pdbx_strand_id
1 'polypeptide(L)'
;MRRQGIALDGPEGQAVLVEIVFQMLEALEQDLSNPDICILALRFERDAAQAALELLSAANFADGARDLGVLGDAMVLIFAALQAATGDRADAMEILQHSAFARPGRAFQWAAAQLQLLMQEDSRGVMQRLFEMTLDGLDHPEIWPALGAVTAHFPDLIDAIAPLLEDELGFYTEFWGVIHALCVAASGEPARGWALLAPLATAHSQSTMTQGACFHIQSLLDPGNPIYDLESRFCTLPFDVFEVLDGKTHLCCASWLPESAGNLAEQSWEAVWNSDSAQSIRTSILDGSFRHCNKTACPKIAGGTLPQKAELASEAERWRDIIGNFRTRSETPPQRINLAYDQTCNLSCPSCRTGKVAADSATRARFDRLQDEQILPLLRHARLVLVTGSGDPFASKNFRNLLDRLGPEDYPDLRFQIMTNGMLFTPREWTRFPSLHGRVAYLRISLDAATGPTHELLRRGARWKTMEENLAFARDLRAAGAIDRLEFSFTVQTENYREMGMLVDMAHSYGADHIAFGRLTNWGTFSAEEYAAKAVFSTSHPQHGDFIEAMQDGRLRDRIAGLNDLGQFVRSSRA
;
A
#
# COMPACT_ATOMS: atom_id res chain seq x y z
N MET A 1 29.22 10.58 -40.59
CA MET A 1 28.60 10.09 -41.85
C MET A 1 28.39 11.20 -42.88
N ARG A 2 27.35 12.05 -42.78
CA ARG A 2 27.06 13.09 -43.81
C ARG A 2 28.23 14.05 -44.10
N ARG A 3 28.90 14.55 -43.07
CA ARG A 3 30.12 15.41 -43.22
C ARG A 3 31.29 14.70 -43.92
N GLN A 4 31.30 13.37 -43.94
CA GLN A 4 32.32 12.54 -44.58
C GLN A 4 31.85 11.94 -45.91
N GLY A 5 30.63 12.28 -46.39
CA GLY A 5 30.08 11.76 -47.65
C GLY A 5 29.64 10.29 -47.61
N ILE A 6 29.53 9.68 -46.43
CA ILE A 6 29.09 8.29 -46.27
C ILE A 6 27.56 8.23 -46.39
N ALA A 7 27.06 7.47 -47.37
CA ALA A 7 25.63 7.21 -47.56
C ALA A 7 25.13 6.19 -46.54
N LEU A 8 23.98 6.45 -45.91
CA LEU A 8 23.41 5.61 -44.83
C LEU A 8 23.02 4.21 -45.32
N ASP A 9 22.52 4.12 -46.56
CA ASP A 9 22.11 2.90 -47.25
C ASP A 9 23.28 2.14 -47.90
N GLY A 10 24.48 2.74 -47.94
CA GLY A 10 25.69 2.12 -48.44
C GLY A 10 26.34 1.15 -47.44
N PRO A 11 27.19 0.20 -47.88
CA PRO A 11 27.80 -0.80 -46.99
C PRO A 11 28.61 -0.20 -45.83
N GLU A 12 29.33 0.90 -46.09
CA GLU A 12 30.10 1.63 -45.07
C GLU A 12 29.16 2.32 -44.07
N GLY A 13 28.04 2.85 -44.55
CA GLY A 13 27.04 3.50 -43.69
C GLY A 13 26.31 2.50 -42.79
N GLN A 14 25.91 1.36 -43.37
CA GLN A 14 25.29 0.26 -42.64
C GLN A 14 26.24 -0.30 -41.57
N ALA A 15 27.54 -0.48 -41.88
CA ALA A 15 28.52 -0.95 -40.90
C ALA A 15 28.63 -0.01 -39.69
N VAL A 16 28.69 1.30 -39.93
CA VAL A 16 28.72 2.31 -38.86
C VAL A 16 27.42 2.30 -38.04
N LEU A 17 26.26 2.21 -38.69
CA LEU A 17 24.97 2.13 -37.99
C LEU A 17 24.86 0.88 -37.12
N VAL A 18 25.30 -0.29 -37.63
CA VAL A 18 25.33 -1.54 -36.87
C VAL A 18 26.20 -1.39 -35.64
N GLU A 19 27.40 -0.82 -35.76
CA GLU A 19 28.30 -0.64 -34.63
C GLU A 19 27.75 0.32 -33.57
N ILE A 20 27.12 1.43 -34.00
CA ILE A 20 26.46 2.36 -33.09
C ILE A 20 25.31 1.67 -32.34
N VAL A 21 24.40 1.00 -33.07
CA VAL A 21 23.25 0.32 -32.46
C VAL A 21 23.72 -0.79 -31.52
N PHE A 22 24.76 -1.53 -31.88
CA PHE A 22 25.34 -2.56 -31.03
C PHE A 22 25.90 -1.99 -29.72
N GLN A 23 26.67 -0.89 -29.78
CA GLN A 23 27.17 -0.21 -28.57
C GLN A 23 26.05 0.32 -27.68
N MET A 24 24.97 0.81 -28.28
CA MET A 24 23.78 1.26 -27.54
C MET A 24 23.08 0.09 -26.84
N LEU A 25 22.96 -1.06 -27.50
CA LEU A 25 22.41 -2.28 -26.90
C LEU A 25 23.27 -2.78 -25.75
N GLU A 26 24.60 -2.89 -25.92
CA GLU A 26 25.51 -3.29 -24.85
C GLU A 26 25.42 -2.36 -23.62
N ALA A 27 25.30 -1.06 -23.84
CA ALA A 27 25.15 -0.10 -22.76
C ALA A 27 23.81 -0.26 -22.00
N LEU A 28 22.71 -0.49 -22.71
CA LEU A 28 21.40 -0.75 -22.09
C LEU A 28 21.31 -2.13 -21.42
N GLU A 29 22.04 -3.14 -21.90
CA GLU A 29 22.13 -4.43 -21.22
C GLU A 29 22.82 -4.32 -19.85
N GLN A 30 23.73 -3.35 -19.69
CA GLN A 30 24.37 -3.06 -18.41
C GLN A 30 23.48 -2.22 -17.48
N ASP A 31 22.74 -1.26 -18.04
CA ASP A 31 21.80 -0.41 -17.32
C ASP A 31 20.63 -0.02 -18.24
N LEU A 32 19.52 -0.75 -18.13
CA LEU A 32 18.31 -0.50 -18.94
C LEU A 32 17.74 0.90 -18.71
N SER A 33 17.99 1.50 -17.55
CA SER A 33 17.50 2.82 -17.20
C SER A 33 18.43 3.96 -17.62
N ASN A 34 19.55 3.66 -18.31
CA ASN A 34 20.49 4.68 -18.75
C ASN A 34 19.82 5.69 -19.71
N PRO A 35 19.60 6.95 -19.29
CA PRO A 35 18.86 7.93 -20.08
C PRO A 35 19.65 8.42 -21.29
N ASP A 36 20.98 8.42 -21.22
CA ASP A 36 21.83 8.97 -22.29
C ASP A 36 21.70 8.17 -23.58
N ILE A 37 21.56 6.84 -23.47
CA ILE A 37 21.40 5.97 -24.63
C ILE A 37 20.03 6.17 -25.29
N CYS A 38 18.97 6.25 -24.50
CA CYS A 38 17.63 6.56 -24.99
C CYS A 38 17.55 7.94 -25.65
N ILE A 39 18.14 8.96 -25.03
CA ILE A 39 18.23 10.32 -25.59
C ILE A 39 19.05 10.32 -26.88
N LEU A 40 20.14 9.56 -26.94
CA LEU A 40 20.95 9.42 -28.14
C LEU A 40 20.13 8.82 -29.28
N ALA A 41 19.37 7.74 -29.04
CA ALA A 41 18.48 7.13 -30.03
C ALA A 41 17.42 8.11 -30.54
N LEU A 42 16.77 8.84 -29.63
CA LEU A 42 15.74 9.83 -29.96
C LEU A 42 16.27 10.99 -30.83
N ARG A 43 17.59 11.24 -30.83
CA ARG A 43 18.24 12.30 -31.60
C ARG A 43 18.70 11.86 -33.00
N PHE A 44 18.45 10.60 -33.39
CA PHE A 44 18.76 10.16 -34.75
C PHE A 44 17.98 11.01 -35.76
N GLU A 45 18.64 11.36 -36.87
CA GLU A 45 17.92 11.94 -38.01
C GLU A 45 16.95 10.88 -38.55
N ARG A 46 15.78 11.33 -39.04
CA ARG A 46 14.70 10.43 -39.50
C ARG A 46 15.18 9.30 -40.42
N ASP A 47 15.99 9.61 -41.43
CA ASP A 47 16.48 8.61 -42.39
C ASP A 47 17.46 7.61 -41.73
N ALA A 48 18.25 8.06 -40.75
CA ALA A 48 19.16 7.21 -40.01
C ALA A 48 18.42 6.30 -39.02
N ALA A 49 17.38 6.83 -38.36
CA ALA A 49 16.49 6.04 -37.50
C ALA A 49 15.76 4.95 -38.30
N GLN A 50 15.25 5.31 -39.48
CA GLN A 50 14.60 4.37 -40.39
C GLN A 50 15.56 3.26 -40.84
N ALA A 51 16.78 3.62 -41.26
CA ALA A 51 17.80 2.64 -41.65
C ALA A 51 18.19 1.71 -40.48
N ALA A 52 18.31 2.24 -39.27
CA ALA A 52 18.61 1.45 -38.07
C ALA A 52 17.46 0.48 -37.73
N LEU A 53 16.19 0.90 -37.83
CA LEU A 53 15.03 0.04 -37.63
C LEU A 53 14.93 -1.08 -38.66
N GLU A 54 15.26 -0.80 -39.92
CA GLU A 54 15.30 -1.80 -40.99
C GLU A 54 16.39 -2.84 -40.73
N LEU A 55 17.58 -2.41 -40.29
CA LEU A 55 18.67 -3.30 -39.89
C LEU A 55 18.25 -4.19 -38.71
N LEU A 56 17.68 -3.61 -37.66
CA LEU A 56 17.19 -4.36 -36.49
C LEU A 56 16.07 -5.32 -36.87
N SER A 57 15.15 -4.88 -37.74
CA SER A 57 14.03 -5.72 -38.19
C SER A 57 14.54 -6.91 -39.00
N ALA A 58 15.46 -6.68 -39.95
CA ALA A 58 16.03 -7.74 -40.77
C ALA A 58 16.83 -8.75 -39.95
N ALA A 59 17.49 -8.31 -38.87
CA ALA A 59 18.26 -9.17 -37.99
C ALA A 59 17.38 -10.06 -37.08
N ASN A 60 16.19 -9.59 -36.71
CA ASN A 60 15.35 -10.25 -35.70
C ASN A 60 14.04 -10.86 -36.24
N PHE A 61 13.55 -10.43 -37.40
CA PHE A 61 12.25 -10.83 -37.95
C PHE A 61 12.37 -11.38 -39.38
N ALA A 62 12.89 -12.60 -39.52
CA ALA A 62 13.11 -13.25 -40.82
C ALA A 62 11.81 -13.49 -41.63
N ASP A 63 10.68 -13.69 -40.95
CA ASP A 63 9.39 -14.03 -41.57
C ASP A 63 8.45 -12.81 -41.71
N GLY A 64 8.93 -11.60 -41.43
CA GLY A 64 8.16 -10.35 -41.53
C GLY A 64 7.13 -10.12 -40.41
N ALA A 65 6.88 -11.10 -39.53
CA ALA A 65 6.10 -10.92 -38.31
C ALA A 65 6.95 -10.23 -37.23
N ARG A 66 6.61 -8.98 -36.88
CA ARG A 66 7.27 -8.22 -35.80
C ARG A 66 6.73 -8.62 -34.42
N ASP A 67 7.06 -9.82 -33.96
CA ASP A 67 6.75 -10.22 -32.60
C ASP A 67 7.78 -9.64 -31.61
N LEU A 68 7.48 -8.50 -31.01
CA LEU A 68 8.37 -7.87 -30.02
C LEU A 68 8.48 -8.66 -28.71
N GLY A 69 7.63 -9.67 -28.48
CA GLY A 69 7.67 -10.53 -27.31
C GLY A 69 8.92 -11.43 -27.26
N VAL A 70 9.55 -11.71 -28.39
CA VAL A 70 10.77 -12.54 -28.46
C VAL A 70 12.07 -11.75 -28.27
N LEU A 71 11.99 -10.42 -28.23
CA LEU A 71 13.15 -9.54 -28.07
C LEU A 71 13.53 -9.35 -26.60
N GLY A 72 14.83 -9.20 -26.36
CA GLY A 72 15.34 -8.74 -25.06
C GLY A 72 14.96 -7.29 -24.76
N ASP A 73 14.99 -6.94 -23.48
CA ASP A 73 14.52 -5.65 -22.95
C ASP A 73 15.22 -4.44 -23.59
N ALA A 74 16.55 -4.46 -23.70
CA ALA A 74 17.33 -3.40 -24.33
C ALA A 74 16.93 -3.18 -25.80
N MET A 75 16.67 -4.27 -26.53
CA MET A 75 16.28 -4.21 -27.94
C MET A 75 14.92 -3.54 -28.12
N VAL A 76 13.95 -3.85 -27.25
CA VAL A 76 12.63 -3.22 -27.29
C VAL A 76 12.73 -1.70 -27.04
N LEU A 77 13.54 -1.28 -26.06
CA LEU A 77 13.75 0.13 -25.75
C LEU A 77 14.38 0.89 -26.92
N ILE A 78 15.42 0.33 -27.55
CA ILE A 78 16.05 0.91 -28.74
C ILE A 78 15.07 0.96 -29.91
N PHE A 79 14.30 -0.10 -30.14
CA PHE A 79 13.32 -0.14 -31.23
C PHE A 79 12.26 0.96 -31.05
N ALA A 80 11.72 1.12 -29.85
CA ALA A 80 10.77 2.19 -29.54
C ALA A 80 11.39 3.58 -29.69
N ALA A 81 12.61 3.80 -29.19
CA ALA A 81 13.27 5.10 -29.28
C ALA A 81 13.58 5.49 -30.74
N LEU A 82 14.04 4.55 -31.56
CA LEU A 82 14.25 4.77 -32.99
C LEU A 82 12.92 4.99 -33.72
N GLN A 83 11.87 4.24 -33.39
CA GLN A 83 10.53 4.44 -33.96
C GLN A 83 10.03 5.87 -33.69
N ALA A 84 10.18 6.36 -32.45
CA ALA A 84 9.88 7.75 -32.12
C ALA A 84 10.74 8.74 -32.93
N ALA A 85 12.03 8.47 -33.14
CA ALA A 85 12.93 9.31 -33.95
C ALA A 85 12.56 9.35 -35.45
N THR A 86 11.82 8.36 -35.98
CA THR A 86 11.27 8.43 -37.34
C THR A 86 10.12 9.44 -37.49
N GLY A 87 9.59 9.94 -36.37
CA GLY A 87 8.41 10.80 -36.27
C GLY A 87 7.13 10.05 -35.85
N ASP A 88 7.18 8.73 -35.67
CA ASP A 88 6.03 7.92 -35.29
C ASP A 88 6.03 7.59 -33.78
N ARG A 89 5.78 8.62 -32.98
CA ARG A 89 5.72 8.48 -31.51
C ARG A 89 4.54 7.65 -31.03
N ALA A 90 3.46 7.58 -31.81
CA ALA A 90 2.27 6.80 -31.45
C ALA A 90 2.59 5.30 -31.47
N ASP A 91 3.25 4.82 -32.52
CA ASP A 91 3.70 3.43 -32.61
C ASP A 91 4.75 3.11 -31.53
N ALA A 92 5.70 4.03 -31.28
CA ALA A 92 6.66 3.89 -30.19
C ALA A 92 5.99 3.73 -28.81
N MET A 93 4.92 4.48 -28.56
CA MET A 93 4.14 4.40 -27.33
C MET A 93 3.42 3.05 -27.20
N GLU A 94 2.79 2.58 -28.28
CA GLU A 94 2.11 1.28 -28.33
C GLU A 94 3.09 0.13 -28.04
N ILE A 95 4.29 0.19 -28.63
CA ILE A 95 5.38 -0.75 -28.37
C ILE A 95 5.70 -0.84 -26.88
N LEU A 96 5.91 0.31 -26.22
CA LEU A 96 6.29 0.37 -24.81
C LEU A 96 5.16 -0.14 -23.90
N GLN A 97 3.92 0.26 -24.17
CA GLN A 97 2.76 -0.13 -23.37
C GLN A 97 2.49 -1.64 -23.46
N HIS A 98 2.47 -2.21 -24.67
CA HIS A 98 2.29 -3.65 -24.85
C HIS A 98 3.44 -4.46 -24.26
N SER A 99 4.68 -3.98 -24.42
CA SER A 99 5.86 -4.67 -23.91
C SER A 99 5.95 -4.64 -22.39
N ALA A 100 5.52 -3.55 -21.75
CA ALA A 100 5.46 -3.43 -20.30
C ALA A 100 4.50 -4.46 -19.70
N PHE A 101 3.36 -4.73 -20.33
CA PHE A 101 2.44 -5.76 -19.84
C PHE A 101 3.05 -7.17 -19.83
N ALA A 102 3.88 -7.48 -20.83
CA ALA A 102 4.54 -8.79 -20.94
C ALA A 102 5.80 -8.94 -20.07
N ARG A 103 6.32 -7.85 -19.51
CA ARG A 103 7.62 -7.79 -18.81
C ARG A 103 7.47 -7.21 -17.41
N PRO A 104 7.11 -8.00 -16.39
CA PRO A 104 6.85 -7.50 -15.04
C PRO A 104 8.12 -7.06 -14.28
N GLY A 105 9.31 -7.21 -14.89
CA GLY A 105 10.58 -6.81 -14.28
C GLY A 105 10.66 -5.31 -14.07
N ARG A 106 11.02 -4.90 -12.84
CA ARG A 106 11.11 -3.50 -12.43
C ARG A 106 12.00 -2.65 -13.34
N ALA A 107 13.18 -3.17 -13.72
CA ALA A 107 14.13 -2.45 -14.56
C ALA A 107 13.53 -2.04 -15.93
N PHE A 108 12.80 -2.95 -16.59
CA PHE A 108 12.14 -2.65 -17.85
C PHE A 108 10.99 -1.64 -17.66
N GLN A 109 10.17 -1.81 -16.63
CA GLN A 109 9.08 -0.87 -16.32
C GLN A 109 9.60 0.56 -16.15
N TRP A 110 10.70 0.71 -15.42
CA TRP A 110 11.37 1.99 -15.18
C TRP A 110 11.88 2.62 -16.47
N ALA A 111 12.62 1.85 -17.26
CA ALA A 111 13.17 2.30 -18.53
C ALA A 111 12.07 2.68 -19.54
N ALA A 112 11.00 1.89 -19.60
CA ALA A 112 9.85 2.16 -20.47
C ALA A 112 9.11 3.43 -20.04
N ALA A 113 8.86 3.64 -18.75
CA ALA A 113 8.25 4.86 -18.24
C ALA A 113 9.14 6.09 -18.52
N GLN A 114 10.45 5.96 -18.31
CA GLN A 114 11.41 7.01 -18.62
C GLN A 114 11.41 7.39 -20.11
N LEU A 115 11.43 6.41 -21.01
CA LEU A 115 11.43 6.67 -22.45
C LEU A 115 10.13 7.33 -22.91
N GLN A 116 8.97 6.96 -22.34
CA GLN A 116 7.68 7.61 -22.62
C GLN A 116 7.69 9.10 -22.28
N LEU A 117 8.40 9.50 -21.23
CA LEU A 117 8.54 10.89 -20.81
C LEU A 117 9.61 11.63 -21.63
N LEU A 118 10.75 11.00 -21.91
CA LEU A 118 11.85 11.60 -22.68
C LEU A 118 11.51 11.84 -24.15
N MET A 119 10.56 11.10 -24.73
CA MET A 119 10.17 11.29 -26.14
C MET A 119 9.23 12.49 -26.38
N GLN A 120 8.78 13.16 -25.32
CA GLN A 120 7.92 14.34 -25.43
C GLN A 120 8.68 15.53 -26.03
N GLU A 121 7.96 16.46 -26.65
CA GLU A 121 8.59 17.61 -27.35
C GLU A 121 9.02 18.72 -26.41
N ASP A 122 8.25 18.94 -25.36
CA ASP A 122 8.43 20.02 -24.39
C ASP A 122 7.87 19.63 -23.02
N SER A 123 8.09 20.51 -22.03
CA SER A 123 7.60 20.34 -20.66
C SER A 123 6.08 20.17 -20.59
N ARG A 124 5.31 20.77 -21.51
CA ARG A 124 3.85 20.63 -21.55
C ARG A 124 3.44 19.20 -21.96
N GLY A 125 4.12 18.62 -22.95
CA GLY A 125 3.93 17.23 -23.35
C GLY A 125 4.28 16.26 -22.21
N VAL A 126 5.38 16.54 -21.48
CA VAL A 126 5.75 15.77 -20.28
C VAL A 126 4.67 15.83 -19.21
N MET A 127 4.16 17.03 -18.91
CA MET A 127 3.08 17.21 -17.94
C MET A 127 1.82 16.44 -18.35
N GLN A 128 1.38 16.56 -19.60
CA GLN A 128 0.24 15.81 -20.10
C GLN A 128 0.47 14.29 -19.94
N ARG A 129 1.67 13.81 -20.28
CA ARG A 129 1.97 12.38 -20.20
C ARG A 129 2.03 11.88 -18.75
N LEU A 130 2.63 12.64 -17.84
CA LEU A 130 2.61 12.33 -16.41
C LEU A 130 1.16 12.20 -15.92
N PHE A 131 0.31 13.18 -16.24
CA PHE A 131 -1.12 13.14 -15.90
C PHE A 131 -1.82 11.89 -16.44
N GLU A 132 -1.62 11.53 -17.72
CA GLU A 132 -2.18 10.30 -18.30
C GLU A 132 -1.71 9.03 -17.60
N MET A 133 -0.42 8.95 -17.25
CA MET A 133 0.18 7.76 -16.65
C MET A 133 -0.20 7.54 -15.18
N THR A 134 -0.69 8.58 -14.50
CA THR A 134 -0.95 8.58 -13.04
C THR A 134 -2.39 8.96 -12.70
N LEU A 135 -3.28 8.94 -13.69
CA LEU A 135 -4.69 9.32 -13.54
C LEU A 135 -5.47 8.40 -12.60
N ASP A 136 -5.00 7.19 -12.37
CA ASP A 136 -5.61 6.21 -11.47
C ASP A 136 -5.44 6.56 -9.97
N GLY A 137 -4.58 7.55 -9.64
CA GLY A 137 -4.31 7.97 -8.27
C GLY A 137 -3.52 6.94 -7.43
N LEU A 138 -2.93 5.94 -8.08
CA LEU A 138 -2.09 4.93 -7.45
C LEU A 138 -0.64 5.42 -7.31
N ASP A 139 0.14 4.64 -6.56
CA ASP A 139 1.59 4.86 -6.55
C ASP A 139 2.24 4.28 -7.82
N HIS A 140 3.15 5.05 -8.44
CA HIS A 140 3.88 4.63 -9.63
C HIS A 140 5.38 4.63 -9.37
N PRO A 141 5.90 3.64 -8.62
CA PRO A 141 7.33 3.54 -8.33
C PRO A 141 8.19 3.31 -9.58
N GLU A 142 7.57 3.02 -10.73
CA GLU A 142 8.20 3.02 -12.04
C GLU A 142 8.41 4.40 -12.68
N ILE A 143 7.63 5.41 -12.28
CA ILE A 143 7.70 6.77 -12.82
C ILE A 143 8.66 7.63 -12.00
N TRP A 144 8.60 7.55 -10.66
CA TRP A 144 9.35 8.47 -9.79
C TRP A 144 10.86 8.50 -10.05
N PRO A 145 11.55 7.35 -10.22
CA PRO A 145 12.98 7.34 -10.52
C PRO A 145 13.32 8.00 -11.86
N ALA A 146 12.42 7.94 -12.84
CA ALA A 146 12.64 8.53 -14.17
C ALA A 146 12.67 10.06 -14.14
N LEU A 147 12.11 10.69 -13.10
CA LEU A 147 12.01 12.15 -13.01
C LEU A 147 13.39 12.83 -12.95
N GLY A 148 14.44 12.14 -12.51
CA GLY A 148 15.80 12.69 -12.52
C GLY A 148 16.29 12.95 -13.95
N ALA A 149 16.17 11.97 -14.83
CA ALA A 149 16.52 12.11 -16.25
C ALA A 149 15.61 13.13 -16.95
N VAL A 150 14.31 13.11 -16.62
CA VAL A 150 13.31 13.99 -17.23
C VAL A 150 13.55 15.46 -16.86
N THR A 151 13.77 15.78 -15.59
CA THR A 151 14.06 17.17 -15.16
C THR A 151 15.39 17.68 -15.70
N ALA A 152 16.38 16.80 -15.91
CA ALA A 152 17.63 17.16 -16.59
C ALA A 152 17.42 17.46 -18.09
N HIS A 153 16.52 16.73 -18.76
CA HIS A 153 16.21 16.93 -20.17
C HIS A 153 15.28 18.14 -20.43
N PHE A 154 14.34 18.38 -19.52
CA PHE A 154 13.33 19.44 -19.56
C PHE A 154 13.51 20.38 -18.36
N PRO A 155 14.49 21.29 -18.39
CA PRO A 155 14.87 22.10 -17.23
C PRO A 155 13.81 23.10 -16.77
N ASP A 156 12.86 23.47 -17.64
CA ASP A 156 11.74 24.36 -17.32
C ASP A 156 10.51 23.63 -16.75
N LEU A 157 10.55 22.28 -16.64
CA LEU A 157 9.42 21.48 -16.18
C LEU A 157 8.93 21.87 -14.78
N ILE A 158 9.84 22.10 -13.84
CA ILE A 158 9.48 22.49 -12.46
C ILE A 158 8.72 23.83 -12.47
N ASP A 159 9.24 24.81 -13.21
CA ASP A 159 8.62 26.14 -13.34
C ASP A 159 7.28 26.08 -14.11
N ALA A 160 7.14 25.16 -15.06
CA ALA A 160 5.91 24.94 -15.82
C ALA A 160 4.78 24.35 -14.96
N ILE A 161 5.12 23.56 -13.93
CA ILE A 161 4.14 22.98 -13.00
C ILE A 161 3.70 23.98 -11.94
N ALA A 162 4.59 24.88 -11.50
CA ALA A 162 4.33 25.79 -10.38
C ALA A 162 2.99 26.57 -10.45
N PRO A 163 2.54 27.12 -11.61
CA PRO A 163 1.25 27.79 -11.72
C PRO A 163 0.03 26.90 -11.45
N LEU A 164 0.15 25.57 -11.60
CA LEU A 164 -0.94 24.62 -11.38
C LEU A 164 -1.17 24.33 -9.88
N LEU A 165 -0.26 24.77 -9.02
CA LEU A 165 -0.39 24.63 -7.56
C LEU A 165 -1.37 25.64 -6.96
N GLU A 166 -1.68 26.72 -7.67
CA GLU A 166 -2.59 27.78 -7.24
C GLU A 166 -4.06 27.51 -7.64
N ASP A 167 -4.34 26.42 -8.37
CA ASP A 167 -5.69 26.08 -8.83
C ASP A 167 -6.57 25.58 -7.66
N GLU A 168 -7.79 26.12 -7.55
CA GLU A 168 -8.72 25.90 -6.43
C GLU A 168 -9.44 24.54 -6.47
N LEU A 169 -9.25 23.74 -7.53
CA LEU A 169 -9.81 22.39 -7.66
C LEU A 169 -8.92 21.35 -6.95
N GLY A 170 -9.21 21.07 -5.67
CA GLY A 170 -8.35 20.29 -4.75
C GLY A 170 -7.76 18.94 -5.21
N PHE A 171 -8.33 18.26 -6.21
CA PHE A 171 -7.70 17.05 -6.79
C PHE A 171 -6.47 17.40 -7.63
N TYR A 172 -6.56 18.44 -8.47
CA TYR A 172 -5.44 18.89 -9.29
C TYR A 172 -4.33 19.49 -8.42
N THR A 173 -4.70 20.13 -7.30
CA THR A 173 -3.74 20.67 -6.33
C THR A 173 -2.91 19.59 -5.65
N GLU A 174 -3.52 18.48 -5.19
CA GLU A 174 -2.79 17.33 -4.65
C GLU A 174 -1.87 16.76 -5.72
N PHE A 175 -2.44 16.46 -6.89
CA PHE A 175 -1.74 15.81 -7.99
C PHE A 175 -0.47 16.56 -8.39
N TRP A 176 -0.62 17.82 -8.79
CA TRP A 176 0.51 18.64 -9.23
C TRP A 176 1.45 18.98 -8.09
N GLY A 177 0.95 19.08 -6.85
CA GLY A 177 1.78 19.24 -5.66
C GLY A 177 2.74 18.06 -5.44
N VAL A 178 2.24 16.83 -5.63
CA VAL A 178 3.07 15.61 -5.54
C VAL A 178 4.11 15.58 -6.66
N ILE A 179 3.70 15.77 -7.91
CA ILE A 179 4.62 15.76 -9.06
C ILE A 179 5.68 16.86 -8.91
N HIS A 180 5.29 18.07 -8.52
CA HIS A 180 6.22 19.18 -8.29
C HIS A 180 7.25 18.83 -7.21
N ALA A 181 6.81 18.29 -6.07
CA ALA A 181 7.72 17.88 -4.99
C ALA A 181 8.69 16.78 -5.42
N LEU A 182 8.23 15.81 -6.20
CA LEU A 182 9.07 14.75 -6.77
C LEU A 182 10.08 15.29 -7.77
N CYS A 183 9.69 16.19 -8.68
CA CYS A 183 10.62 16.82 -9.61
C CYS A 183 11.70 17.64 -8.89
N VAL A 184 11.34 18.41 -7.85
CA VAL A 184 12.31 19.13 -7.01
C VAL A 184 13.25 18.18 -6.28
N ALA A 185 12.73 17.06 -5.77
CA ALA A 185 13.59 16.05 -5.15
C ALA A 185 14.57 15.42 -6.16
N ALA A 186 14.06 15.08 -7.33
CA ALA A 186 14.80 14.44 -8.42
C ALA A 186 15.85 15.36 -9.05
N SER A 187 15.68 16.68 -8.97
CA SER A 187 16.68 17.67 -9.41
C SER A 187 17.85 17.85 -8.43
N GLY A 188 18.01 16.94 -7.45
CA GLY A 188 19.10 16.97 -6.47
C GLY A 188 18.78 17.69 -5.17
N GLU A 189 17.52 18.06 -4.92
CA GLU A 189 17.08 18.73 -3.68
C GLU A 189 16.05 17.90 -2.87
N PRO A 190 16.36 16.65 -2.46
CA PRO A 190 15.38 15.77 -1.81
C PRO A 190 14.80 16.33 -0.50
N ALA A 191 15.58 17.09 0.27
CA ALA A 191 15.09 17.72 1.50
C ALA A 191 14.06 18.82 1.21
N ARG A 192 14.23 19.57 0.11
CA ARG A 192 13.27 20.60 -0.33
C ARG A 192 12.01 19.95 -0.89
N GLY A 193 12.17 18.90 -1.70
CA GLY A 193 11.03 18.09 -2.19
C GLY A 193 10.21 17.52 -1.03
N TRP A 194 10.86 16.99 0.01
CA TRP A 194 10.18 16.51 1.22
C TRP A 194 9.42 17.63 1.94
N ALA A 195 10.02 18.82 2.08
CA ALA A 195 9.36 19.96 2.72
C ALA A 195 8.08 20.40 1.99
N LEU A 196 8.05 20.26 0.66
CA LEU A 196 6.87 20.52 -0.16
C LEU A 196 5.82 19.40 -0.03
N LEU A 197 6.25 18.15 0.05
CA LEU A 197 5.36 16.98 0.07
C LEU A 197 4.72 16.72 1.44
N ALA A 198 5.44 16.95 2.55
CA ALA A 198 4.99 16.56 3.89
C ALA A 198 3.63 17.15 4.33
N PRO A 199 3.29 18.44 4.02
CA PRO A 199 1.96 18.97 4.28
C PRO A 199 0.87 18.26 3.47
N LEU A 200 1.12 18.01 2.17
CA LEU A 200 0.21 17.27 1.29
C LEU A 200 -0.01 15.85 1.81
N ALA A 201 1.06 15.17 2.24
CA ALA A 201 1.00 13.84 2.82
C ALA A 201 0.15 13.76 4.09
N THR A 202 0.11 14.84 4.88
CA THR A 202 -0.76 14.92 6.06
C THR A 202 -2.22 15.13 5.65
N ALA A 203 -2.48 16.06 4.73
CA ALA A 203 -3.83 16.36 4.25
C ALA A 203 -4.46 15.19 3.47
N HIS A 204 -3.63 14.46 2.71
CA HIS A 204 -4.01 13.34 1.85
C HIS A 204 -3.42 12.02 2.38
N SER A 205 -3.56 11.78 3.68
CA SER A 205 -2.95 10.63 4.38
C SER A 205 -3.40 9.25 3.89
N GLN A 206 -4.50 9.17 3.13
CA GLN A 206 -5.03 7.93 2.55
C GLN A 206 -4.72 7.76 1.06
N SER A 207 -4.09 8.75 0.42
CA SER A 207 -3.75 8.71 -1.00
C SER A 207 -2.52 7.82 -1.24
N THR A 208 -2.69 6.74 -2.00
CA THR A 208 -1.59 5.83 -2.34
C THR A 208 -0.51 6.53 -3.14
N MET A 209 -0.86 7.40 -4.09
CA MET A 209 0.12 8.19 -4.85
C MET A 209 0.96 9.07 -3.93
N THR A 210 0.32 9.84 -3.06
CA THR A 210 1.03 10.77 -2.15
C THR A 210 1.92 10.01 -1.16
N GLN A 211 1.44 8.91 -0.59
CA GLN A 211 2.24 8.11 0.35
C GLN A 211 3.35 7.31 -0.37
N GLY A 212 3.15 6.94 -1.62
CA GLY A 212 4.17 6.36 -2.49
C GLY A 212 5.28 7.34 -2.85
N ALA A 213 4.91 8.58 -3.21
CA ALA A 213 5.85 9.68 -3.41
C ALA A 213 6.67 9.97 -2.14
N CYS A 214 6.02 9.93 -0.96
CA CYS A 214 6.72 10.07 0.33
C CYS A 214 7.78 8.99 0.50
N PHE A 215 7.39 7.74 0.25
CA PHE A 215 8.28 6.59 0.35
C PHE A 215 9.48 6.72 -0.62
N HIS A 216 9.25 7.24 -1.84
CA HIS A 216 10.33 7.51 -2.80
C HIS A 216 11.26 8.65 -2.34
N ILE A 217 10.75 9.82 -1.97
CA ILE A 217 11.62 10.93 -1.53
C ILE A 217 12.41 10.54 -0.28
N GLN A 218 11.80 9.78 0.64
CA GLN A 218 12.51 9.29 1.81
C GLN A 218 13.64 8.32 1.45
N SER A 219 13.50 7.51 0.40
CA SER A 219 14.60 6.67 -0.08
C SER A 219 15.76 7.47 -0.66
N LEU A 220 15.49 8.66 -1.23
CA LEU A 220 16.54 9.59 -1.65
C LEU A 220 17.26 10.25 -0.47
N LEU A 221 16.55 10.47 0.64
CA LEU A 221 17.11 11.03 1.88
C LEU A 221 17.92 10.00 2.68
N ASP A 222 17.57 8.72 2.58
CA ASP A 222 18.20 7.61 3.30
C ASP A 222 18.41 6.37 2.38
N PRO A 223 19.29 6.47 1.36
CA PRO A 223 19.42 5.45 0.32
C PRO A 223 20.00 4.12 0.81
N GLY A 224 20.63 4.10 1.99
CA GLY A 224 21.20 2.88 2.58
C GLY A 224 20.16 2.02 3.32
N ASN A 225 18.93 2.51 3.46
CA ASN A 225 17.93 1.86 4.29
C ASN A 225 17.13 0.80 3.51
N PRO A 226 17.22 -0.48 3.90
CA PRO A 226 16.64 -1.59 3.13
C PRO A 226 15.11 -1.62 3.15
N ILE A 227 14.44 -0.78 3.94
CA ILE A 227 12.96 -0.71 3.93
C ILE A 227 12.44 -0.19 2.58
N TYR A 228 13.23 0.63 1.88
CA TYR A 228 12.84 1.24 0.60
C TYR A 228 13.01 0.31 -0.62
N ASP A 229 13.61 -0.86 -0.42
CA ASP A 229 13.69 -1.90 -1.45
C ASP A 229 12.62 -2.98 -1.23
N LEU A 230 11.54 -2.88 -1.99
CA LEU A 230 10.40 -3.79 -1.94
C LEU A 230 10.43 -4.87 -3.04
N GLU A 231 11.39 -4.82 -3.97
CA GLU A 231 11.40 -5.70 -5.14
C GLU A 231 11.54 -7.18 -4.79
N SER A 232 12.39 -7.47 -3.81
CA SER A 232 12.60 -8.81 -3.27
C SER A 232 11.61 -9.20 -2.17
N ARG A 233 10.70 -8.30 -1.78
CA ARG A 233 9.76 -8.48 -0.65
C ARG A 233 8.43 -9.04 -1.11
N PHE A 234 7.72 -9.73 -0.22
CA PHE A 234 6.42 -10.31 -0.52
C PHE A 234 5.43 -10.13 0.62
N CYS A 235 4.18 -9.82 0.30
CA CYS A 235 3.08 -9.76 1.26
C CYS A 235 2.07 -10.88 1.01
N THR A 236 1.88 -11.74 1.99
CA THR A 236 0.90 -12.84 1.91
C THR A 236 -0.55 -12.40 2.09
N LEU A 237 -0.80 -11.17 2.60
CA LEU A 237 -2.16 -10.76 2.97
C LEU A 237 -3.15 -10.81 1.79
N PRO A 238 -2.82 -10.28 0.59
CA PRO A 238 -3.75 -10.35 -0.53
C PRO A 238 -4.09 -11.76 -1.04
N PHE A 239 -3.38 -12.78 -0.54
CA PHE A 239 -3.59 -14.20 -0.85
C PHE A 239 -4.27 -14.96 0.28
N ASP A 240 -4.45 -14.35 1.46
CA ASP A 240 -4.98 -15.03 2.65
C ASP A 240 -6.10 -14.27 3.37
N VAL A 241 -6.21 -12.96 3.17
CA VAL A 241 -7.08 -12.06 3.95
C VAL A 241 -8.23 -11.53 3.11
N PHE A 242 -9.39 -11.45 3.73
CA PHE A 242 -10.58 -10.82 3.16
C PHE A 242 -11.24 -9.93 4.21
N GLU A 243 -11.29 -8.62 3.95
CA GLU A 243 -11.95 -7.65 4.83
C GLU A 243 -13.26 -7.18 4.20
N VAL A 244 -14.37 -7.45 4.88
CA VAL A 244 -15.73 -7.18 4.40
C VAL A 244 -16.26 -5.91 5.07
N LEU A 245 -16.36 -4.82 4.30
CA LEU A 245 -17.05 -3.59 4.68
C LEU A 245 -18.44 -3.55 4.04
N ASP A 246 -19.27 -2.59 4.44
CA ASP A 246 -20.57 -2.37 3.79
C ASP A 246 -20.34 -1.80 2.39
N GLY A 247 -20.68 -2.57 1.35
CA GLY A 247 -20.54 -2.17 -0.05
C GLY A 247 -19.14 -2.33 -0.65
N LYS A 248 -18.13 -2.72 0.12
CA LYS A 248 -16.74 -2.88 -0.35
C LYS A 248 -16.06 -4.05 0.33
N THR A 249 -15.11 -4.68 -0.36
CA THR A 249 -14.35 -5.82 0.16
C THR A 249 -12.90 -5.70 -0.27
N HIS A 250 -11.99 -5.84 0.68
CA HIS A 250 -10.56 -5.59 0.49
C HIS A 250 -9.74 -6.85 0.78
N LEU A 251 -8.56 -6.96 0.17
CA LEU A 251 -7.63 -8.07 0.40
C LEU A 251 -6.61 -7.79 1.51
N CYS A 252 -6.78 -6.67 2.21
CA CYS A 252 -6.02 -6.20 3.36
C CYS A 252 -6.89 -5.19 4.11
N CYS A 253 -6.36 -4.55 5.16
CA CYS A 253 -7.05 -3.43 5.80
C CYS A 253 -7.28 -2.28 4.81
N ALA A 254 -8.51 -1.78 4.72
CA ALA A 254 -8.93 -0.70 3.81
C ALA A 254 -8.16 0.62 4.05
N SER A 255 -7.59 0.83 5.24
CA SER A 255 -6.71 1.98 5.51
C SER A 255 -5.32 1.85 4.89
N TRP A 256 -4.85 0.62 4.64
CA TRP A 256 -3.53 0.35 4.07
C TRP A 256 -3.61 -0.09 2.61
N LEU A 257 -4.79 -0.54 2.16
CA LEU A 257 -5.09 -0.95 0.80
C LEU A 257 -6.50 -0.40 0.44
N PRO A 258 -6.59 0.86 0.01
CA PRO A 258 -7.88 1.52 -0.26
C PRO A 258 -8.64 0.95 -1.45
N GLU A 259 -7.94 0.32 -2.40
CA GLU A 259 -8.54 -0.30 -3.58
C GLU A 259 -9.44 -1.48 -3.16
N SER A 260 -10.67 -1.52 -3.69
CA SER A 260 -11.67 -2.54 -3.36
C SER A 260 -11.63 -3.67 -4.39
N ALA A 261 -11.54 -4.90 -3.92
CA ALA A 261 -11.64 -6.08 -4.76
C ALA A 261 -13.07 -6.36 -5.28
N GLY A 262 -14.10 -5.76 -4.67
CA GLY A 262 -15.50 -5.90 -5.12
C GLY A 262 -16.51 -5.70 -3.99
N ASN A 263 -17.76 -6.10 -4.22
CA ASN A 263 -18.85 -5.92 -3.27
C ASN A 263 -19.63 -7.23 -3.04
N LEU A 264 -19.54 -7.80 -1.83
CA LEU A 264 -20.28 -9.03 -1.47
C LEU A 264 -21.81 -8.85 -1.41
N ALA A 265 -22.32 -7.63 -1.36
CA ALA A 265 -23.77 -7.42 -1.47
C ALA A 265 -24.30 -7.65 -2.90
N GLU A 266 -23.41 -7.72 -3.90
CA GLU A 266 -23.76 -7.78 -5.32
C GLU A 266 -23.13 -8.99 -6.03
N GLN A 267 -22.02 -9.50 -5.51
CA GLN A 267 -21.20 -10.53 -6.13
C GLN A 267 -20.94 -11.67 -5.15
N SER A 268 -20.75 -12.89 -5.65
CA SER A 268 -20.32 -14.01 -4.80
C SER A 268 -18.91 -13.77 -4.26
N TRP A 269 -18.59 -14.32 -3.09
CA TRP A 269 -17.26 -14.16 -2.50
C TRP A 269 -16.15 -14.72 -3.41
N GLU A 270 -16.39 -15.77 -4.18
CA GLU A 270 -15.42 -16.32 -5.14
C GLU A 270 -15.13 -15.36 -6.28
N ALA A 271 -16.17 -14.67 -6.79
CA ALA A 271 -16.05 -13.69 -7.85
C ALA A 271 -15.25 -12.46 -7.37
N VAL A 272 -15.51 -11.98 -6.14
CA VAL A 272 -14.74 -10.88 -5.53
C VAL A 272 -13.30 -11.31 -5.23
N TRP A 273 -13.08 -12.52 -4.73
CA TRP A 273 -11.76 -13.04 -4.38
C TRP A 273 -10.80 -13.14 -5.57
N ASN A 274 -11.33 -13.29 -6.78
CA ASN A 274 -10.57 -13.40 -8.03
C ASN A 274 -11.04 -12.39 -9.09
N SER A 275 -11.54 -11.23 -8.67
CA SER A 275 -11.86 -10.12 -9.57
C SER A 275 -10.60 -9.58 -10.25
N ASP A 276 -10.78 -8.73 -11.27
CA ASP A 276 -9.67 -8.07 -11.94
C ASP A 276 -8.89 -7.15 -10.98
N SER A 277 -9.60 -6.45 -10.10
CA SER A 277 -8.98 -5.63 -9.04
C SER A 277 -8.19 -6.50 -8.05
N ALA A 278 -8.74 -7.64 -7.62
CA ALA A 278 -8.02 -8.59 -6.76
C ALA A 278 -6.73 -9.12 -7.40
N GLN A 279 -6.78 -9.43 -8.68
CA GLN A 279 -5.62 -9.90 -9.44
C GLN A 279 -4.60 -8.77 -9.64
N SER A 280 -5.03 -7.53 -9.93
CA SER A 280 -4.18 -6.34 -10.04
C SER A 280 -3.44 -6.04 -8.73
N ILE A 281 -4.14 -6.15 -7.59
CA ILE A 281 -3.52 -6.03 -6.26
C ILE A 281 -2.40 -7.07 -6.09
N ARG A 282 -2.66 -8.35 -6.45
CA ARG A 282 -1.66 -9.42 -6.32
C ARG A 282 -0.50 -9.24 -7.30
N THR A 283 -0.75 -8.76 -8.53
CA THR A 283 0.29 -8.35 -9.48
C THR A 283 1.24 -7.36 -8.82
N SER A 284 0.71 -6.35 -8.12
CA SER A 284 1.55 -5.33 -7.46
C SER A 284 2.45 -5.88 -6.34
N ILE A 285 2.09 -7.01 -5.73
CA ILE A 285 2.95 -7.69 -4.75
C ILE A 285 4.03 -8.51 -5.47
N LEU A 286 3.66 -9.15 -6.58
CA LEU A 286 4.54 -10.01 -7.36
C LEU A 286 5.60 -9.20 -8.13
N ASP A 287 5.25 -8.03 -8.67
CA ASP A 287 6.17 -7.12 -9.37
C ASP A 287 6.99 -6.24 -8.40
N GLY A 288 6.63 -6.21 -7.11
CA GLY A 288 7.34 -5.43 -6.10
C GLY A 288 6.98 -3.93 -6.08
N SER A 289 5.99 -3.49 -6.86
CA SER A 289 5.53 -2.10 -6.88
C SER A 289 4.74 -1.74 -5.62
N PHE A 290 3.95 -2.67 -5.07
CA PHE A 290 3.01 -2.43 -3.99
C PHE A 290 2.14 -1.19 -4.24
N ARG A 291 1.78 -0.91 -5.51
CA ARG A 291 1.16 0.36 -5.94
C ARG A 291 -0.18 0.68 -5.25
N HIS A 292 -0.90 -0.38 -4.87
CA HIS A 292 -2.18 -0.32 -4.17
C HIS A 292 -2.03 -0.13 -2.65
N CYS A 293 -0.80 -0.19 -2.13
CA CYS A 293 -0.54 -0.10 -0.69
C CYS A 293 -0.18 1.34 -0.30
N ASN A 294 -0.76 1.79 0.82
CA ASN A 294 -0.28 2.97 1.53
C ASN A 294 1.05 2.63 2.24
N LYS A 295 2.17 2.95 1.60
CA LYS A 295 3.52 2.51 2.01
C LYS A 295 3.98 3.10 3.35
N THR A 296 3.49 4.28 3.73
CA THR A 296 3.88 4.95 4.98
C THR A 296 3.02 4.55 6.17
N ALA A 297 1.79 4.08 5.95
CA ALA A 297 0.87 3.63 6.99
C ALA A 297 0.81 2.10 7.15
N CYS A 298 1.16 1.34 6.12
CA CYS A 298 1.18 -0.12 6.19
C CYS A 298 2.23 -0.59 7.22
N PRO A 299 1.83 -1.30 8.30
CA PRO A 299 2.75 -1.66 9.37
C PRO A 299 3.81 -2.68 8.92
N LYS A 300 3.54 -3.47 7.89
CA LYS A 300 4.53 -4.41 7.34
C LYS A 300 5.62 -3.72 6.52
N ILE A 301 5.26 -2.67 5.78
CA ILE A 301 6.19 -1.89 4.97
C ILE A 301 6.98 -0.94 5.88
N ALA A 302 6.28 -0.07 6.61
CA ALA A 302 6.90 0.90 7.51
C ALA A 302 7.70 0.25 8.66
N GLY A 303 7.30 -0.95 9.09
CA GLY A 303 8.03 -1.74 10.08
C GLY A 303 9.15 -2.62 9.52
N GLY A 304 9.32 -2.70 8.20
CA GLY A 304 10.36 -3.52 7.56
C GLY A 304 10.22 -5.03 7.79
N THR A 305 8.99 -5.53 8.01
CA THR A 305 8.72 -6.92 8.41
C THR A 305 8.21 -7.80 7.26
N LEU A 306 8.28 -7.32 6.01
CA LEU A 306 7.92 -8.14 4.86
C LEU A 306 9.00 -9.23 4.63
N PRO A 307 8.61 -10.52 4.54
CA PRO A 307 9.56 -11.58 4.22
C PRO A 307 10.11 -11.43 2.81
N GLN A 308 11.24 -12.07 2.55
CA GLN A 308 11.77 -12.16 1.20
C GLN A 308 10.99 -13.19 0.37
N LYS A 309 10.87 -12.93 -0.95
CA LYS A 309 10.26 -13.86 -1.91
C LYS A 309 10.96 -15.24 -1.86
N ALA A 310 12.29 -15.24 -1.83
CA ALA A 310 13.10 -16.47 -1.79
C ALA A 310 12.87 -17.28 -0.51
N GLU A 311 12.76 -16.61 0.65
CA GLU A 311 12.46 -17.23 1.94
C GLU A 311 11.11 -17.95 1.89
N LEU A 312 10.03 -17.24 1.52
CA LEU A 312 8.70 -17.84 1.42
C LEU A 312 8.61 -18.99 0.41
N ALA A 313 9.26 -18.86 -0.76
CA ALA A 313 9.29 -19.90 -1.78
C ALA A 313 10.03 -21.18 -1.30
N SER A 314 10.89 -21.07 -0.29
CA SER A 314 11.55 -22.21 0.33
C SER A 314 10.68 -22.90 1.39
N GLU A 315 9.77 -22.15 2.05
CA GLU A 315 8.93 -22.66 3.14
C GLU A 315 7.76 -23.53 2.69
N ALA A 316 7.13 -23.22 1.55
CA ALA A 316 5.97 -23.96 1.07
C ALA A 316 5.85 -23.95 -0.47
N GLU A 317 5.42 -25.09 -1.03
CA GLU A 317 5.17 -25.25 -2.47
C GLU A 317 4.17 -24.21 -3.01
N ARG A 318 3.15 -23.86 -2.20
CA ARG A 318 2.17 -22.82 -2.54
C ARG A 318 2.85 -21.49 -2.89
N TRP A 319 3.81 -21.04 -2.07
CA TRP A 319 4.48 -19.77 -2.31
C TRP A 319 5.48 -19.85 -3.45
N ARG A 320 6.14 -21.01 -3.61
CA ARG A 320 7.01 -21.27 -4.75
C ARG A 320 6.27 -21.15 -6.08
N ASP A 321 5.10 -21.77 -6.20
CA ASP A 321 4.27 -21.68 -7.40
C ASP A 321 3.74 -20.26 -7.61
N ILE A 322 3.18 -19.61 -6.58
CA ILE A 322 2.64 -18.25 -6.69
C ILE A 322 3.70 -17.26 -7.17
N ILE A 323 4.89 -17.29 -6.57
CA ILE A 323 5.98 -16.36 -6.88
C ILE A 323 6.63 -16.74 -8.21
N GLY A 324 6.99 -18.01 -8.40
CA GLY A 324 7.73 -18.49 -9.57
C GLY A 324 6.92 -18.45 -10.87
N ASN A 325 5.60 -18.64 -10.79
CA ASN A 325 4.70 -18.64 -11.94
C ASN A 325 3.79 -17.40 -11.98
N PHE A 326 4.08 -16.38 -11.16
CA PHE A 326 3.37 -15.09 -11.14
C PHE A 326 1.83 -15.25 -11.01
N ARG A 327 1.37 -16.18 -10.16
CA ARG A 327 -0.06 -16.51 -10.05
C ARG A 327 -0.82 -15.41 -9.30
N THR A 328 -1.75 -14.77 -9.99
CA THR A 328 -2.64 -13.74 -9.41
C THR A 328 -4.01 -14.30 -9.04
N ARG A 329 -4.47 -15.36 -9.71
CA ARG A 329 -5.69 -16.07 -9.33
C ARG A 329 -5.39 -17.06 -8.20
N SER A 330 -6.17 -17.02 -7.13
CA SER A 330 -6.03 -17.94 -5.99
C SER A 330 -7.14 -18.98 -6.01
N GLU A 331 -6.76 -20.25 -6.12
CA GLU A 331 -7.66 -21.40 -5.97
C GLU A 331 -7.96 -21.70 -4.48
N THR A 332 -7.08 -21.25 -3.58
CA THR A 332 -7.30 -21.35 -2.14
C THR A 332 -8.25 -20.23 -1.69
N PRO A 333 -9.35 -20.54 -0.98
CA PRO A 333 -10.21 -19.54 -0.37
C PRO A 333 -9.47 -18.70 0.69
N PRO A 334 -9.92 -17.47 0.99
CA PRO A 334 -9.28 -16.67 2.02
C PRO A 334 -9.37 -17.35 3.38
N GLN A 335 -8.26 -17.34 4.10
CA GLN A 335 -8.10 -18.06 5.37
C GLN A 335 -8.42 -17.20 6.58
N ARG A 336 -8.36 -15.87 6.44
CA ARG A 336 -8.58 -14.88 7.50
C ARG A 336 -9.61 -13.85 7.04
N ILE A 337 -10.75 -13.79 7.73
CA ILE A 337 -11.86 -12.92 7.35
C ILE A 337 -12.04 -11.84 8.41
N ASN A 338 -11.89 -10.57 8.05
CA ASN A 338 -12.27 -9.45 8.91
C ASN A 338 -13.68 -8.98 8.55
N LEU A 339 -14.60 -9.05 9.51
CA LEU A 339 -15.95 -8.57 9.32
C LEU A 339 -16.08 -7.15 9.87
N ALA A 340 -16.21 -6.17 8.98
CA ALA A 340 -16.27 -4.74 9.27
C ALA A 340 -17.49 -4.06 8.62
N TYR A 341 -18.50 -4.82 8.19
CA TYR A 341 -19.68 -4.29 7.52
C TYR A 341 -20.67 -3.58 8.46
N ASP A 342 -20.75 -3.96 9.74
CA ASP A 342 -21.64 -3.31 10.70
C ASP A 342 -20.86 -2.39 11.65
N GLN A 343 -20.99 -1.09 11.45
CA GLN A 343 -20.33 -0.07 12.25
C GLN A 343 -21.04 0.20 13.59
N THR A 344 -22.10 -0.53 13.96
CA THR A 344 -22.86 -0.31 15.21
C THR A 344 -21.94 -0.33 16.44
N CYS A 345 -22.01 0.73 17.26
CA CYS A 345 -21.21 0.86 18.48
C CYS A 345 -21.92 1.70 19.54
N ASN A 346 -21.74 1.34 20.81
CA ASN A 346 -22.25 2.09 21.96
C ASN A 346 -21.44 3.36 22.31
N LEU A 347 -20.25 3.51 21.70
CA LEU A 347 -19.37 4.67 21.84
C LEU A 347 -19.40 5.58 20.61
N SER A 348 -18.86 6.80 20.76
CA SER A 348 -18.69 7.77 19.67
C SER A 348 -17.29 8.37 19.69
N CYS A 349 -16.27 7.51 19.68
CA CYS A 349 -14.85 7.88 19.72
C CYS A 349 -14.51 8.79 18.52
N PRO A 350 -13.92 9.98 18.71
CA PRO A 350 -13.70 10.95 17.62
C PRO A 350 -12.84 10.44 16.46
N SER A 351 -11.88 9.55 16.74
CA SER A 351 -11.03 8.93 15.72
C SER A 351 -11.75 7.90 14.84
N CYS A 352 -12.94 7.44 15.25
CA CYS A 352 -13.70 6.41 14.55
C CYS A 352 -14.94 6.96 13.85
N ARG A 353 -15.59 7.98 14.43
CA ARG A 353 -16.90 8.48 13.99
C ARG A 353 -17.25 9.84 14.60
N THR A 354 -18.12 10.57 13.93
CA THR A 354 -18.65 11.87 14.40
C THR A 354 -19.81 11.73 15.40
N GLY A 355 -20.46 10.56 15.47
CA GLY A 355 -21.59 10.27 16.36
C GLY A 355 -21.78 8.79 16.65
N LYS A 356 -22.76 8.46 17.51
CA LYS A 356 -23.11 7.05 17.75
C LYS A 356 -23.75 6.45 16.50
N VAL A 357 -23.41 5.20 16.20
CA VAL A 357 -23.92 4.48 15.01
C VAL A 357 -24.70 3.27 15.50
N ALA A 358 -25.90 3.09 14.93
CA ALA A 358 -26.70 1.89 15.13
C ALA A 358 -27.46 1.57 13.83
N ALA A 359 -27.34 0.32 13.36
CA ALA A 359 -28.07 -0.14 12.19
C ALA A 359 -29.60 -0.09 12.44
N ASP A 360 -30.36 0.49 11.51
CA ASP A 360 -31.83 0.48 11.52
C ASP A 360 -32.40 -0.87 11.04
N SER A 361 -33.73 -1.03 10.98
CA SER A 361 -34.32 -2.32 10.58
C SER A 361 -33.96 -2.76 9.16
N ALA A 362 -33.90 -1.81 8.22
CA ALA A 362 -33.58 -2.11 6.82
C ALA A 362 -32.11 -2.53 6.66
N THR A 363 -31.21 -1.81 7.33
CA THR A 363 -29.77 -2.12 7.36
C THR A 363 -29.51 -3.46 8.01
N ARG A 364 -30.15 -3.75 9.15
CA ARG A 364 -30.03 -5.06 9.80
C ARG A 364 -30.50 -6.20 8.89
N ALA A 365 -31.62 -6.03 8.19
CA ALA A 365 -32.12 -7.03 7.24
C ALA A 365 -31.18 -7.21 6.04
N ARG A 366 -30.50 -6.16 5.58
CA ARG A 366 -29.44 -6.26 4.56
C ARG A 366 -28.26 -7.07 5.07
N PHE A 367 -27.80 -6.80 6.29
CA PHE A 367 -26.71 -7.55 6.91
C PHE A 367 -27.07 -9.00 7.18
N ASP A 368 -28.31 -9.31 7.58
CA ASP A 368 -28.76 -10.69 7.74
C ASP A 368 -28.70 -11.45 6.39
N ARG A 369 -29.14 -10.84 5.29
CA ARG A 369 -28.98 -11.43 3.94
C ARG A 369 -27.52 -11.63 3.56
N LEU A 370 -26.67 -10.61 3.76
CA LEU A 370 -25.22 -10.72 3.51
C LEU A 370 -24.59 -11.87 4.31
N GLN A 371 -25.03 -12.05 5.56
CA GLN A 371 -24.57 -13.15 6.40
C GLN A 371 -24.98 -14.51 5.84
N ASP A 372 -26.25 -14.67 5.50
CA ASP A 372 -26.82 -15.92 5.02
C ASP A 372 -26.26 -16.33 3.65
N GLU A 373 -26.14 -15.38 2.74
CA GLU A 373 -25.79 -15.64 1.34
C GLU A 373 -24.28 -15.70 1.10
N GLN A 374 -23.48 -14.93 1.85
CA GLN A 374 -22.04 -14.80 1.57
C GLN A 374 -21.15 -15.19 2.76
N ILE A 375 -21.36 -14.58 3.93
CA ILE A 375 -20.39 -14.70 5.04
C ILE A 375 -20.39 -16.11 5.62
N LEU A 376 -21.56 -16.70 5.90
CA LEU A 376 -21.63 -18.03 6.52
C LEU A 376 -21.10 -19.14 5.62
N PRO A 377 -21.39 -19.17 4.30
CA PRO A 377 -20.70 -20.06 3.36
C PRO A 377 -19.18 -19.83 3.34
N LEU A 378 -18.73 -18.57 3.23
CA LEU A 378 -17.32 -18.22 3.19
C LEU A 378 -16.56 -18.69 4.45
N LEU A 379 -17.14 -18.50 5.63
CA LEU A 379 -16.52 -18.87 6.90
C LEU A 379 -16.31 -20.37 7.09
N ARG A 380 -16.95 -21.24 6.28
CA ARG A 380 -16.67 -22.69 6.28
C ARG A 380 -15.26 -23.01 5.76
N HIS A 381 -14.63 -22.09 5.04
CA HIS A 381 -13.28 -22.24 4.51
C HIS A 381 -12.21 -21.46 5.30
N ALA A 382 -12.64 -20.63 6.25
CA ALA A 382 -11.77 -19.75 7.00
C ALA A 382 -11.24 -20.41 8.28
N ARG A 383 -10.02 -20.05 8.67
CA ARG A 383 -9.40 -20.48 9.93
C ARG A 383 -9.54 -19.45 11.03
N LEU A 384 -9.65 -18.17 10.68
CA LEU A 384 -9.77 -17.08 11.63
C LEU A 384 -10.80 -16.06 11.14
N VAL A 385 -11.73 -15.67 12.01
CA VAL A 385 -12.63 -14.54 11.79
C VAL A 385 -12.38 -13.45 12.81
N LEU A 386 -12.24 -12.21 12.35
CA LEU A 386 -12.20 -11.01 13.18
C LEU A 386 -13.60 -10.39 13.26
N VAL A 387 -14.11 -10.25 14.48
CA VAL A 387 -15.40 -9.60 14.79
C VAL A 387 -15.15 -8.57 15.90
N THR A 388 -15.10 -7.27 15.62
CA THR A 388 -15.21 -6.60 14.31
C THR A 388 -14.18 -5.47 14.18
N GLY A 389 -13.79 -5.16 12.94
CA GLY A 389 -12.90 -4.06 12.60
C GLY A 389 -13.47 -2.64 12.74
N SER A 390 -14.80 -2.46 12.73
CA SER A 390 -15.43 -1.13 12.54
C SER A 390 -16.56 -0.77 13.52
N GLY A 391 -17.08 -1.76 14.26
CA GLY A 391 -18.13 -1.59 15.28
C GLY A 391 -17.68 -2.12 16.65
N ASP A 392 -18.66 -2.52 17.46
CA ASP A 392 -18.40 -3.37 18.62
C ASP A 392 -19.24 -4.66 18.54
N PRO A 393 -18.62 -5.84 18.72
CA PRO A 393 -19.27 -7.13 18.52
C PRO A 393 -20.48 -7.33 19.45
N PHE A 394 -20.46 -6.74 20.64
CA PHE A 394 -21.50 -6.90 21.66
C PHE A 394 -22.58 -5.81 21.57
N ALA A 395 -22.27 -4.67 20.94
CA ALA A 395 -23.27 -3.63 20.66
C ALA A 395 -24.17 -4.02 19.47
N SER A 396 -23.59 -4.57 18.40
CA SER A 396 -24.31 -4.96 17.19
C SER A 396 -25.29 -6.10 17.43
N LYS A 397 -26.51 -6.02 16.88
CA LYS A 397 -27.45 -7.15 16.89
C LYS A 397 -27.06 -8.21 15.85
N ASN A 398 -26.62 -7.79 14.66
CA ASN A 398 -26.23 -8.70 13.59
C ASN A 398 -24.98 -9.49 13.95
N PHE A 399 -23.97 -8.89 14.61
CA PHE A 399 -22.80 -9.65 15.06
C PHE A 399 -23.15 -10.61 16.19
N ARG A 400 -23.99 -10.24 17.15
CA ARG A 400 -24.45 -11.19 18.18
C ARG A 400 -25.18 -12.39 17.56
N ASN A 401 -26.10 -12.15 16.62
CA ASN A 401 -26.78 -13.21 15.88
C ASN A 401 -25.78 -14.10 15.11
N LEU A 402 -24.78 -13.49 14.47
CA LEU A 402 -23.74 -14.24 13.77
C LEU A 402 -22.94 -15.14 14.74
N LEU A 403 -22.48 -14.60 15.86
CA LEU A 403 -21.68 -15.33 16.86
C LEU A 403 -22.46 -16.53 17.44
N ASP A 404 -23.78 -16.40 17.62
CA ASP A 404 -24.66 -17.49 18.04
C ASP A 404 -24.73 -18.65 17.03
N ARG A 405 -24.48 -18.36 15.75
CA ARG A 405 -24.57 -19.32 14.63
C ARG A 405 -23.24 -20.00 14.29
N LEU A 406 -22.11 -19.50 14.78
CA LEU A 406 -20.77 -20.02 14.47
C LEU A 406 -20.35 -21.15 15.42
N GLY A 407 -21.21 -22.16 15.56
CA GLY A 407 -20.98 -23.34 16.40
C GLY A 407 -19.84 -24.25 15.89
N PRO A 408 -19.20 -25.03 16.78
CA PRO A 408 -18.07 -25.89 16.42
C PRO A 408 -18.45 -27.08 15.52
N GLU A 409 -19.73 -27.48 15.49
CA GLU A 409 -20.20 -28.56 14.62
C GLU A 409 -20.16 -28.16 13.14
N ASP A 410 -20.58 -26.93 12.82
CA ASP A 410 -20.58 -26.39 11.46
C ASP A 410 -19.24 -25.76 11.04
N TYR A 411 -18.47 -25.28 12.02
CA TYR A 411 -17.24 -24.51 11.82
C TYR A 411 -16.09 -25.02 12.70
N PRO A 412 -15.66 -26.29 12.57
CA PRO A 412 -14.72 -26.93 13.50
C PRO A 412 -13.33 -26.27 13.52
N ASP A 413 -12.85 -25.78 12.37
CA ASP A 413 -11.52 -25.18 12.23
C ASP A 413 -11.51 -23.65 12.50
N LEU A 414 -12.69 -23.03 12.63
CA LEU A 414 -12.80 -21.59 12.75
C LEU A 414 -12.44 -21.13 14.17
N ARG A 415 -11.48 -20.21 14.26
CA ARG A 415 -11.10 -19.49 15.47
C ARG A 415 -11.52 -18.03 15.41
N PHE A 416 -11.58 -17.37 16.55
CA PHE A 416 -12.04 -15.99 16.66
C PHE A 416 -10.92 -15.03 17.08
N GLN A 417 -10.85 -13.90 16.40
CA GLN A 417 -10.28 -12.67 16.92
C GLN A 417 -11.45 -11.75 17.31
N ILE A 418 -11.65 -11.54 18.61
CA ILE A 418 -12.68 -10.61 19.09
C ILE A 418 -12.02 -9.27 19.34
N MET A 419 -12.46 -8.22 18.65
CA MET A 419 -12.00 -6.85 18.90
C MET A 419 -13.17 -6.03 19.44
N THR A 420 -13.00 -5.45 20.62
CA THR A 420 -14.06 -4.75 21.35
C THR A 420 -13.56 -3.46 21.99
N ASN A 421 -14.47 -2.50 22.17
CA ASN A 421 -14.23 -1.33 22.98
C ASN A 421 -14.21 -1.61 24.50
N GLY A 422 -14.52 -2.84 24.91
CA GLY A 422 -14.45 -3.33 26.28
C GLY A 422 -15.66 -2.99 27.14
N MET A 423 -16.53 -2.06 26.78
CA MET A 423 -17.62 -1.61 27.67
C MET A 423 -18.71 -2.65 27.91
N LEU A 424 -19.01 -3.47 26.90
CA LEU A 424 -20.05 -4.50 26.97
C LEU A 424 -19.47 -5.90 27.22
N PHE A 425 -18.14 -6.01 27.35
CA PHE A 425 -17.44 -7.27 27.60
C PHE A 425 -17.53 -7.71 29.06
N THR A 426 -18.75 -8.02 29.49
CA THR A 426 -19.06 -8.44 30.87
C THR A 426 -19.13 -9.96 30.98
N PRO A 427 -18.98 -10.54 32.18
CA PRO A 427 -19.17 -11.98 32.39
C PRO A 427 -20.53 -12.50 31.92
N ARG A 428 -21.59 -11.68 32.10
CA ARG A 428 -22.93 -11.98 31.63
C ARG A 428 -22.98 -12.08 30.10
N GLU A 429 -22.37 -11.13 29.40
CA GLU A 429 -22.40 -11.12 27.93
C GLU A 429 -21.54 -12.26 27.37
N TRP A 430 -20.37 -12.52 27.94
CA TRP A 430 -19.52 -13.66 27.56
C TRP A 430 -20.23 -15.02 27.67
N THR A 431 -21.02 -15.21 28.74
CA THR A 431 -21.79 -16.46 28.95
C THR A 431 -22.85 -16.71 27.87
N ARG A 432 -23.29 -15.66 27.16
CA ARG A 432 -24.30 -15.80 26.10
C ARG A 432 -23.74 -16.44 24.82
N PHE A 433 -22.41 -16.43 24.64
CA PHE A 433 -21.75 -16.91 23.43
C PHE A 433 -20.85 -18.11 23.73
N PRO A 434 -21.41 -19.29 24.06
CA PRO A 434 -20.62 -20.50 24.34
C PRO A 434 -19.80 -20.95 23.13
N SER A 435 -20.20 -20.57 21.90
CA SER A 435 -19.46 -20.83 20.66
C SER A 435 -18.04 -20.26 20.65
N LEU A 436 -17.77 -19.22 21.47
CA LEU A 436 -16.47 -18.58 21.60
C LEU A 436 -15.53 -19.31 22.57
N HIS A 437 -16.06 -20.04 23.55
CA HIS A 437 -15.28 -20.51 24.69
C HIS A 437 -14.26 -21.56 24.24
N GLY A 438 -12.96 -21.29 24.47
CA GLY A 438 -11.85 -22.14 23.98
C GLY A 438 -11.53 -21.98 22.49
N ARG A 439 -12.22 -21.10 21.76
CA ARG A 439 -12.02 -20.86 20.33
C ARG A 439 -11.55 -19.43 19.99
N VAL A 440 -11.46 -18.55 20.99
CA VAL A 440 -10.89 -17.21 20.82
C VAL A 440 -9.36 -17.29 20.80
N ALA A 441 -8.77 -17.14 19.62
CA ALA A 441 -7.33 -17.04 19.43
C ALA A 441 -6.77 -15.71 19.96
N TYR A 442 -7.55 -14.63 19.84
CA TYR A 442 -7.15 -13.30 20.32
C TYR A 442 -8.36 -12.55 20.84
N LEU A 443 -8.29 -12.05 22.07
CA LEU A 443 -9.19 -11.01 22.56
C LEU A 443 -8.42 -9.69 22.57
N ARG A 444 -8.81 -8.77 21.69
CA ARG A 444 -8.19 -7.45 21.57
C ARG A 444 -9.13 -6.37 22.14
N ILE A 445 -8.69 -5.67 23.17
CA ILE A 445 -9.45 -4.59 23.81
C ILE A 445 -8.81 -3.25 23.45
N SER A 446 -9.61 -2.34 22.88
CA SER A 446 -9.13 -1.01 22.53
C SER A 446 -9.17 -0.07 23.75
N LEU A 447 -7.99 0.38 24.16
CA LEU A 447 -7.81 1.21 25.36
C LEU A 447 -7.51 2.67 25.02
N ASP A 448 -6.59 2.93 24.09
CA ASP A 448 -6.11 4.25 23.66
C ASP A 448 -5.60 5.19 24.77
N ALA A 449 -5.45 4.71 26.00
CA ALA A 449 -4.95 5.43 27.15
C ALA A 449 -4.56 4.46 28.27
N ALA A 450 -3.63 4.87 29.14
CA ALA A 450 -3.30 4.21 30.40
C ALA A 450 -3.99 4.88 31.60
N THR A 451 -4.62 6.05 31.41
CA THR A 451 -5.35 6.77 32.46
C THR A 451 -6.83 6.96 32.15
N GLY A 452 -7.66 7.02 33.20
CA GLY A 452 -9.11 7.24 33.08
C GLY A 452 -9.50 8.53 32.36
N PRO A 453 -8.96 9.70 32.71
CA PRO A 453 -9.29 10.95 32.03
C PRO A 453 -9.01 10.91 30.52
N THR A 454 -7.84 10.42 30.11
CA THR A 454 -7.46 10.32 28.69
C THR A 454 -8.32 9.28 27.97
N HIS A 455 -8.61 8.14 28.62
CA HIS A 455 -9.49 7.10 28.06
C HIS A 455 -10.89 7.65 27.79
N GLU A 456 -11.51 8.33 28.75
CA GLU A 456 -12.87 8.84 28.62
C GLU A 456 -12.97 10.02 27.65
N LEU A 457 -11.90 10.81 27.52
CA LEU A 457 -11.77 11.86 26.51
C LEU A 457 -11.78 11.27 25.09
N LEU A 458 -10.92 10.28 24.83
CA LEU A 458 -10.73 9.69 23.51
C LEU A 458 -11.84 8.70 23.14
N ARG A 459 -12.37 7.96 24.12
CA ARG A 459 -13.40 6.93 23.93
C ARG A 459 -14.74 7.43 24.45
N ARG A 460 -15.26 8.49 23.82
CA ARG A 460 -16.47 9.21 24.25
C ARG A 460 -17.65 8.25 24.52
N GLY A 461 -18.09 8.23 25.77
CA GLY A 461 -19.14 7.36 26.28
C GLY A 461 -18.64 6.18 27.13
N ALA A 462 -17.33 5.93 27.15
CA ALA A 462 -16.71 4.94 28.02
C ALA A 462 -16.72 5.39 29.49
N ARG A 463 -16.47 4.42 30.38
CA ARG A 463 -16.32 4.61 31.82
C ARG A 463 -15.10 3.85 32.28
N TRP A 464 -14.12 4.54 32.85
CA TRP A 464 -12.86 3.93 33.25
C TRP A 464 -13.04 2.78 34.24
N LYS A 465 -13.90 2.97 35.25
CA LYS A 465 -14.22 1.92 36.22
C LYS A 465 -14.75 0.63 35.57
N THR A 466 -15.63 0.77 34.57
CA THR A 466 -16.14 -0.39 33.81
C THR A 466 -15.04 -1.04 32.97
N MET A 467 -14.11 -0.25 32.42
CA MET A 467 -12.94 -0.80 31.74
C MET A 467 -12.09 -1.64 32.70
N GLU A 468 -11.76 -1.12 33.89
CA GLU A 468 -10.96 -1.85 34.90
C GLU A 468 -11.61 -3.18 35.30
N GLU A 469 -12.93 -3.18 35.53
CA GLU A 469 -13.70 -4.39 35.82
C GLU A 469 -13.63 -5.42 34.67
N ASN A 470 -13.79 -4.96 33.43
CA ASN A 470 -13.80 -5.84 32.26
C ASN A 470 -12.38 -6.31 31.86
N LEU A 471 -11.33 -5.53 32.15
CA LEU A 471 -9.94 -5.94 32.01
C LEU A 471 -9.55 -7.00 33.04
N ALA A 472 -10.00 -6.85 34.29
CA ALA A 472 -9.82 -7.88 35.31
C ALA A 472 -10.48 -9.20 34.89
N PHE A 473 -11.70 -9.14 34.33
CA PHE A 473 -12.36 -10.31 33.78
C PHE A 473 -11.61 -10.92 32.58
N ALA A 474 -11.11 -10.09 31.66
CA ALA A 474 -10.33 -10.56 30.51
C ALA A 474 -9.03 -11.28 30.95
N ARG A 475 -8.35 -10.75 31.97
CA ARG A 475 -7.20 -11.41 32.62
C ARG A 475 -7.58 -12.78 33.15
N ASP A 476 -8.70 -12.88 33.87
CA ASP A 476 -9.14 -14.14 34.47
C ASP A 476 -9.47 -15.19 33.39
N LEU A 477 -10.08 -14.78 32.26
CA LEU A 477 -10.29 -15.65 31.11
C LEU A 477 -8.97 -16.14 30.49
N ARG A 478 -7.99 -15.24 30.36
CA ARG A 478 -6.65 -15.57 29.84
C ARG A 478 -5.94 -16.58 30.76
N ALA A 479 -5.97 -16.34 32.07
CA ALA A 479 -5.37 -17.21 33.07
C ALA A 479 -6.03 -18.60 33.12
N ALA A 480 -7.35 -18.66 32.88
CA ALA A 480 -8.10 -19.92 32.79
C ALA A 480 -7.94 -20.67 31.46
N GLY A 481 -7.23 -20.10 30.48
CA GLY A 481 -7.10 -20.69 29.14
C GLY A 481 -8.37 -20.66 28.30
N ALA A 482 -9.36 -19.84 28.68
CA ALA A 482 -10.61 -19.67 27.91
C ALA A 482 -10.40 -18.85 26.62
N ILE A 483 -9.32 -18.05 26.60
CA ILE A 483 -8.80 -17.33 25.43
C ILE A 483 -7.29 -17.59 25.33
N ASP A 484 -6.77 -17.70 24.10
CA ASP A 484 -5.35 -18.00 23.88
C ASP A 484 -4.45 -16.79 24.16
N ARG A 485 -4.89 -15.59 23.78
CA ARG A 485 -4.14 -14.34 23.94
C ARG A 485 -5.05 -13.18 24.32
N LEU A 486 -4.58 -12.36 25.26
CA LEU A 486 -5.14 -11.06 25.60
C LEU A 486 -4.26 -9.97 24.99
N GLU A 487 -4.84 -9.07 24.20
CA GLU A 487 -4.12 -7.99 23.55
C GLU A 487 -4.80 -6.64 23.77
N PHE A 488 -4.01 -5.57 23.80
CA PHE A 488 -4.52 -4.21 23.82
C PHE A 488 -4.22 -3.49 22.51
N SER A 489 -5.09 -2.56 22.12
CA SER A 489 -4.82 -1.64 21.01
C SER A 489 -4.79 -0.20 21.47
N PHE A 490 -3.90 0.58 20.85
CA PHE A 490 -3.66 1.97 21.19
C PHE A 490 -3.38 2.79 19.92
N THR A 491 -4.32 3.69 19.60
CA THR A 491 -4.15 4.65 18.51
C THR A 491 -3.43 5.88 19.02
N VAL A 492 -2.18 6.06 18.59
CA VAL A 492 -1.30 7.15 19.03
C VAL A 492 -1.72 8.47 18.41
N GLN A 493 -1.93 9.47 19.27
CA GLN A 493 -2.29 10.84 18.92
C GLN A 493 -1.82 11.82 20.01
N THR A 494 -1.96 13.12 19.74
CA THR A 494 -1.52 14.22 20.60
C THR A 494 -1.91 14.07 22.07
N GLU A 495 -3.13 13.59 22.36
CA GLU A 495 -3.64 13.47 23.72
C GLU A 495 -2.99 12.34 24.54
N ASN A 496 -2.44 11.30 23.90
CA ASN A 496 -2.10 10.06 24.60
C ASN A 496 -0.66 9.55 24.42
N TYR A 497 0.13 10.09 23.49
CA TYR A 497 1.46 9.51 23.19
C TYR A 497 2.41 9.44 24.40
N ARG A 498 2.25 10.34 25.38
CA ARG A 498 3.03 10.35 26.63
C ARG A 498 2.66 9.19 27.57
N GLU A 499 1.54 8.52 27.35
CA GLU A 499 1.06 7.38 28.15
C GLU A 499 1.51 6.02 27.57
N MET A 500 2.17 5.98 26.41
CA MET A 500 2.49 4.71 25.74
C MET A 500 3.32 3.77 26.63
N GLY A 501 4.35 4.28 27.31
CA GLY A 501 5.15 3.48 28.25
C GLY A 501 4.33 3.01 29.47
N MET A 502 3.43 3.85 30.00
CA MET A 502 2.57 3.49 31.13
C MET A 502 1.59 2.37 30.77
N LEU A 503 1.15 2.32 29.51
CA LEU A 503 0.29 1.24 29.03
C LEU A 503 1.02 -0.10 29.02
N VAL A 504 2.34 -0.13 28.81
CA VAL A 504 3.14 -1.35 28.91
C VAL A 504 3.10 -1.91 30.33
N ASP A 505 3.28 -1.06 31.34
CA ASP A 505 3.18 -1.46 32.75
C ASP A 505 1.77 -1.97 33.10
N MET A 506 0.74 -1.28 32.59
CA MET A 506 -0.65 -1.70 32.75
C MET A 506 -0.94 -3.03 32.05
N ALA A 507 -0.39 -3.28 30.86
CA ALA A 507 -0.54 -4.54 30.15
C ALA A 507 0.00 -5.73 30.94
N HIS A 508 1.17 -5.57 31.56
CA HIS A 508 1.72 -6.59 32.46
C HIS A 508 0.83 -6.86 33.67
N SER A 509 0.24 -5.83 34.28
CA SER A 509 -0.63 -6.01 35.46
C SER A 509 -1.93 -6.77 35.16
N TYR A 510 -2.42 -6.70 33.93
CA TYR A 510 -3.56 -7.47 33.43
C TYR A 510 -3.16 -8.76 32.70
N GLY A 511 -1.88 -9.11 32.65
CA GLY A 511 -1.41 -10.33 31.99
C GLY A 511 -1.67 -10.35 30.47
N ALA A 512 -1.65 -9.20 29.82
CA ALA A 512 -1.78 -9.11 28.37
C ALA A 512 -0.50 -9.60 27.67
N ASP A 513 -0.66 -10.31 26.56
CA ASP A 513 0.41 -10.92 25.78
C ASP A 513 0.98 -9.96 24.72
N HIS A 514 0.26 -8.87 24.40
CA HIS A 514 0.65 -7.91 23.35
C HIS A 514 -0.09 -6.57 23.46
N ILE A 515 0.54 -5.52 22.96
CA ILE A 515 -0.05 -4.20 22.72
C ILE A 515 0.25 -3.79 21.29
N ALA A 516 -0.77 -3.48 20.51
CA ALA A 516 -0.64 -2.89 19.20
C ALA A 516 -0.73 -1.37 19.31
N PHE A 517 0.41 -0.68 19.23
CA PHE A 517 0.48 0.77 19.02
C PHE A 517 0.42 1.05 17.52
N GLY A 518 -0.48 1.92 17.08
CA GLY A 518 -0.58 2.30 15.67
C GLY A 518 -0.81 3.79 15.51
N ARG A 519 -0.45 4.34 14.34
CA ARG A 519 -0.76 5.74 14.02
C ARG A 519 -2.26 5.96 13.95
N LEU A 520 -2.68 7.16 14.35
CA LEU A 520 -4.00 7.66 13.99
C LEU A 520 -4.16 7.69 12.47
N THR A 521 -5.29 7.19 11.97
CA THR A 521 -5.68 7.27 10.57
C THR A 521 -6.89 8.18 10.45
N ASN A 522 -6.92 9.08 9.45
CA ASN A 522 -8.10 9.90 9.21
C ASN A 522 -9.11 9.16 8.31
N TRP A 523 -10.19 8.65 8.91
CA TRP A 523 -11.28 7.99 8.18
C TRP A 523 -12.37 8.97 7.71
N GLY A 524 -12.00 10.24 7.47
CA GLY A 524 -12.94 11.31 7.15
C GLY A 524 -13.70 11.84 8.38
N THR A 525 -13.22 11.54 9.59
CA THR A 525 -13.80 12.01 10.85
C THR A 525 -13.24 13.36 11.29
N PHE A 526 -12.11 13.76 10.71
CA PHE A 526 -11.42 15.01 10.98
C PHE A 526 -11.24 15.80 9.69
N SER A 527 -11.29 17.13 9.79
CA SER A 527 -10.72 17.99 8.76
C SER A 527 -9.21 17.76 8.62
N ALA A 528 -8.59 18.24 7.54
CA ALA A 528 -7.14 18.14 7.37
C ALA A 528 -6.39 18.85 8.52
N GLU A 529 -6.89 20.00 8.97
CA GLU A 529 -6.32 20.76 10.09
C GLU A 529 -6.47 20.01 11.42
N GLU A 530 -7.66 19.46 11.71
CA GLU A 530 -7.92 18.69 12.92
C GLU A 530 -7.05 17.42 12.97
N TYR A 531 -6.90 16.73 11.84
CA TYR A 531 -6.02 15.58 11.73
C TYR A 531 -4.56 15.99 11.93
N ALA A 532 -4.11 17.07 11.29
CA ALA A 532 -2.76 17.59 11.45
C ALA A 532 -2.45 17.96 12.91
N ALA A 533 -3.41 18.44 13.68
CA ALA A 533 -3.26 18.73 15.12
C ALA A 533 -3.23 17.49 16.02
N LYS A 534 -3.63 16.32 15.50
CA LYS A 534 -3.68 15.04 16.23
C LYS A 534 -2.58 14.06 15.84
N ALA A 535 -2.13 14.13 14.59
CA ALA A 535 -1.12 13.26 14.00
C ALA A 535 0.29 13.64 14.50
N VAL A 536 0.56 13.43 15.80
CA VAL A 536 1.80 13.82 16.49
C VAL A 536 3.07 13.21 15.87
N PHE A 537 2.92 12.08 15.16
CA PHE A 537 3.98 11.40 14.42
C PHE A 537 4.35 12.10 13.09
N SER A 538 3.57 13.08 12.62
CA SER A 538 3.90 13.88 11.43
C SER A 538 5.04 14.86 11.73
N THR A 539 5.99 14.99 10.81
CA THR A 539 7.15 15.89 10.97
C THR A 539 6.78 17.37 11.01
N SER A 540 5.60 17.74 10.51
CA SER A 540 5.07 19.11 10.57
C SER A 540 4.36 19.42 11.90
N HIS A 541 4.12 18.41 12.75
CA HIS A 541 3.42 18.60 14.02
C HIS A 541 4.31 19.36 15.03
N PRO A 542 3.80 20.40 15.73
CA PRO A 542 4.60 21.19 16.67
C PRO A 542 5.24 20.38 17.80
N GLN A 543 4.58 19.31 18.25
CA GLN A 543 5.07 18.37 19.27
C GLN A 543 5.76 17.12 18.71
N HIS A 544 6.16 17.12 17.43
CA HIS A 544 6.83 15.97 16.84
C HIS A 544 8.12 15.61 17.61
N GLY A 545 8.91 16.61 18.01
CA GLY A 545 10.12 16.42 18.81
C GLY A 545 9.84 15.68 20.13
N ASP A 546 8.88 16.16 20.92
CA ASP A 546 8.44 15.51 22.16
C ASP A 546 7.97 14.07 21.93
N PHE A 547 7.28 13.81 20.80
CA PHE A 547 6.86 12.46 20.42
C PHE A 547 8.06 11.56 20.13
N ILE A 548 9.06 12.03 19.38
CA ILE A 548 10.31 11.28 19.14
C ILE A 548 11.01 10.97 20.46
N GLU A 549 11.03 11.89 21.42
CA GLU A 549 11.57 11.66 22.76
C GLU A 549 10.77 10.60 23.53
N ALA A 550 9.43 10.67 23.50
CA ALA A 550 8.56 9.68 24.13
C ALA A 550 8.73 8.27 23.53
N MET A 551 8.97 8.18 22.22
CA MET A 551 9.30 6.91 21.54
C MET A 551 10.60 6.28 22.04
N GLN A 552 11.47 7.02 22.76
CA GLN A 552 12.68 6.46 23.35
C GLN A 552 12.48 5.82 24.71
N ASP A 553 11.28 5.84 25.30
CA ASP A 553 10.97 5.18 26.56
C ASP A 553 11.42 3.71 26.53
N GLY A 554 12.18 3.29 27.54
CA GLY A 554 12.72 1.93 27.64
C GLY A 554 11.63 0.85 27.63
N ARG A 555 10.44 1.16 28.15
CA ARG A 555 9.29 0.23 28.19
C ARG A 555 8.76 -0.13 26.81
N LEU A 556 8.92 0.75 25.81
CA LEU A 556 8.52 0.47 24.43
C LEU A 556 9.40 -0.56 23.71
N ARG A 557 10.50 -0.98 24.34
CA ARG A 557 11.35 -2.08 23.87
C ARG A 557 10.95 -3.43 24.47
N ASP A 558 9.93 -3.47 25.32
CA ASP A 558 9.37 -4.73 25.81
C ASP A 558 8.83 -5.57 24.66
N ARG A 559 9.01 -6.89 24.74
CA ARG A 559 8.54 -7.85 23.73
C ARG A 559 7.03 -7.79 23.48
N ILE A 560 6.24 -7.31 24.45
CA ILE A 560 4.79 -7.17 24.27
C ILE A 560 4.42 -5.90 23.50
N ALA A 561 5.31 -4.91 23.39
CA ALA A 561 5.06 -3.65 22.70
C ALA A 561 5.23 -3.81 21.18
N GLY A 562 4.12 -4.06 20.48
CA GLY A 562 4.05 -4.01 19.02
C GLY A 562 3.93 -2.58 18.52
N LEU A 563 5.04 -2.01 18.06
CA LEU A 563 5.08 -0.63 17.58
C LEU A 563 4.56 -0.43 16.14
N ASN A 564 4.33 -1.50 15.38
CA ASN A 564 3.76 -1.46 14.03
C ASN A 564 4.45 -0.38 13.14
N ASP A 565 3.68 0.56 12.60
CA ASP A 565 4.11 1.66 11.75
C ASP A 565 4.84 2.81 12.50
N LEU A 566 4.98 2.70 13.82
CA LEU A 566 5.75 3.60 14.67
C LEU A 566 7.18 3.10 14.94
N GLY A 567 7.51 1.86 14.55
CA GLY A 567 8.81 1.25 14.86
C GLY A 567 10.02 2.07 14.39
N GLN A 568 9.88 2.76 13.26
CA GLN A 568 10.91 3.64 12.69
C GLN A 568 11.32 4.83 13.60
N PHE A 569 10.51 5.19 14.59
CA PHE A 569 10.80 6.31 15.49
C PHE A 569 11.62 5.89 16.72
N VAL A 570 11.85 4.60 16.93
CA VAL A 570 12.73 4.12 17.99
C VAL A 570 14.16 4.11 17.48
N ARG A 571 15.06 4.83 18.16
CA ARG A 571 16.49 4.78 17.81
C ARG A 571 17.02 3.38 18.11
N SER A 572 17.61 2.75 17.10
CA SER A 572 18.30 1.49 17.29
C SER A 572 19.45 1.71 18.29
N SER A 573 19.64 0.78 19.22
CA SER A 573 20.73 0.83 20.21
C SER A 573 22.12 0.62 19.59
N ARG A 574 22.22 0.57 18.26
CA ARG A 574 23.47 0.51 17.50
C ARG A 574 23.69 1.85 16.80
N ALA A 575 24.22 2.80 17.55
CA ALA A 575 24.95 3.96 17.02
C ALA A 575 26.34 3.95 17.66
#